data_AF-A0A5B0NBT3-F1
#
_entry.id   AF-A0A5B0NBT3-F1
#
_cell.length_a   1.000
_cell.length_b   1.000
_cell.length_c   1.000
_cell.angle_alpha   90.00
_cell.angle_beta   90.00
_cell.angle_gamma   90.00
#
_symmetry.space_group_name_H-M   'P 1'
#
loop_
_entity.id
_entity.type
_entity.pdbx_description
1 polymer ?
#
loop_
_entity_poly.entity_id
_entity_poly.type
_entity_poly.pdbx_seq_one_letter_code
_entity_poly.pdbx_strand_id
1 'polypeptide(L)'
;MLLRPAIPSLALFVFGEVKNPDEQTVRYIEDVVRCQVAELVVQARGLAQKRGLRIPTTEDLIFLIRHDRAKVNRLRTYLGWKDVRKKAREDGVDEKDIESFEPDPNGASSRLKSQKLKLKIPWELSSIYNDVLIGNEENDDEEEDQDDKEAYEASEKRLRVKHFLLLKTALDLLALATTCQGSLI
;
A
#
# COMPACT_ATOMS: atom_id res chain seq x y z
N MET A 1 -5.52 -19.29 -27.63
CA MET A 1 -5.25 -19.61 -26.21
C MET A 1 -4.94 -18.29 -25.49
N LEU A 2 -5.94 -17.43 -25.29
CA LEU A 2 -6.70 -17.27 -24.04
C LEU A 2 -5.84 -17.18 -22.76
N LEU A 3 -4.96 -16.17 -22.69
CA LEU A 3 -4.61 -15.56 -21.41
C LEU A 3 -5.80 -14.69 -20.99
N ARG A 4 -6.56 -15.17 -20.00
CA ARG A 4 -7.76 -14.52 -19.44
C ARG A 4 -7.50 -13.07 -18.99
N PRO A 5 -8.47 -12.15 -19.15
CA PRO A 5 -8.44 -10.79 -18.61
C PRO A 5 -8.84 -10.79 -17.12
N ALA A 6 -8.13 -11.52 -16.25
CA ALA A 6 -8.56 -11.73 -14.86
C ALA A 6 -7.99 -10.72 -13.86
N ILE A 7 -6.81 -10.13 -14.14
CA ILE A 7 -6.09 -9.32 -13.15
C ILE A 7 -6.68 -7.90 -13.03
N PRO A 8 -6.88 -7.13 -14.13
CA PRO A 8 -7.49 -5.80 -14.02
C PRO A 8 -8.97 -5.87 -13.62
N SER A 9 -9.71 -6.90 -14.06
CA SER A 9 -11.10 -7.12 -13.64
C SER A 9 -11.23 -7.46 -12.15
N LEU A 10 -10.32 -8.28 -11.61
CA LEU A 10 -10.26 -8.56 -10.16
C LEU A 10 -9.86 -7.31 -9.36
N ALA A 11 -8.89 -6.51 -9.82
CA ALA A 11 -8.53 -5.26 -9.15
C ALA A 11 -9.68 -4.24 -9.15
N LEU A 12 -10.39 -4.10 -10.27
CA LEU A 12 -11.58 -3.27 -10.37
C LEU A 12 -12.73 -3.79 -9.52
N PHE A 13 -12.87 -5.11 -9.39
CA PHE A 13 -13.87 -5.71 -8.53
C PHE A 13 -13.55 -5.50 -7.04
N VAL A 14 -12.29 -5.69 -6.63
CA VAL A 14 -11.82 -5.58 -5.24
C VAL A 14 -11.85 -4.13 -4.74
N PHE A 15 -11.52 -3.16 -5.59
CA PHE A 15 -11.46 -1.74 -5.21
C PHE A 15 -12.63 -0.89 -5.68
N GLY A 16 -13.42 -1.35 -6.65
CA GLY A 16 -14.41 -0.52 -7.34
C GLY A 16 -15.87 -0.92 -7.13
N GLU A 17 -16.18 -2.00 -6.41
CA GLU A 17 -17.55 -2.55 -6.23
C GLU A 17 -18.32 -2.84 -7.54
N VAL A 18 -17.69 -2.68 -8.72
CA VAL A 18 -18.30 -2.92 -10.02
C VAL A 18 -18.13 -4.39 -10.40
N LYS A 19 -19.25 -5.13 -10.38
CA LYS A 19 -19.26 -6.58 -10.66
C LYS A 19 -18.98 -6.93 -12.12
N ASN A 20 -19.33 -6.05 -13.07
CA ASN A 20 -19.15 -6.26 -14.50
C ASN A 20 -18.67 -4.96 -15.17
N PRO A 21 -17.37 -4.65 -15.14
CA PRO A 21 -16.84 -3.50 -15.87
C PRO A 21 -16.90 -3.74 -17.38
N ASP A 22 -17.15 -2.69 -18.15
CA ASP A 22 -17.13 -2.75 -19.61
C ASP A 22 -15.74 -3.12 -20.15
N GLU A 23 -15.69 -3.90 -21.23
CA GLU A 23 -14.44 -4.43 -21.78
C GLU A 23 -13.51 -3.31 -22.27
N GLN A 24 -14.05 -2.20 -22.78
CA GLN A 24 -13.25 -1.04 -23.19
C GLN A 24 -12.57 -0.39 -21.99
N THR A 25 -13.25 -0.37 -20.83
CA THR A 25 -12.71 0.20 -19.60
C THR A 25 -11.58 -0.65 -19.04
N VAL A 26 -11.74 -1.98 -19.05
CA VAL A 26 -10.70 -2.92 -18.62
C VAL A 26 -9.46 -2.77 -19.50
N ARG A 27 -9.65 -2.70 -20.82
CA ARG A 27 -8.55 -2.50 -21.78
C ARG A 27 -7.84 -1.17 -21.60
N TYR A 28 -8.60 -0.09 -21.38
CA TYR A 28 -8.02 1.22 -21.10
C TYR A 28 -7.16 1.21 -19.84
N ILE A 29 -7.65 0.60 -18.75
CA ILE A 29 -6.89 0.48 -17.50
C ILE A 29 -5.64 -0.38 -17.69
N GLU A 30 -5.74 -1.46 -18.46
CA GLU A 30 -4.57 -2.28 -18.81
C GLU A 30 -3.50 -1.45 -19.53
N ASP A 31 -3.89 -0.64 -20.51
CA ASP A 31 -2.97 0.23 -21.24
C ASP A 31 -2.35 1.31 -20.32
N VAL A 32 -3.13 1.92 -19.43
CA VAL A 32 -2.63 2.88 -18.44
C VAL A 32 -1.60 2.24 -17.51
N VAL A 33 -1.91 1.07 -16.95
CA VAL A 33 -1.00 0.35 -16.04
C VAL A 33 0.27 -0.10 -16.79
N ARG A 34 0.12 -0.55 -18.04
CA ARG A 34 1.26 -0.94 -18.89
C ARG A 34 2.20 0.25 -19.14
N CYS A 35 1.66 1.43 -19.45
CA CYS A 35 2.43 2.65 -19.61
C CYS A 35 3.15 3.03 -18.30
N GLN A 36 2.46 2.99 -17.16
CA GLN A 36 3.04 3.31 -15.86
C GLN A 36 4.19 2.37 -15.48
N VAL A 37 4.04 1.06 -15.70
CA VAL A 37 5.09 0.07 -15.43
C VAL A 37 6.29 0.30 -16.36
N ALA A 38 6.05 0.60 -17.65
CA ALA A 38 7.11 0.89 -18.59
C ALA A 38 7.92 2.14 -18.17
N GLU A 39 7.24 3.22 -17.79
CA GLU A 39 7.88 4.45 -17.31
C GLU A 39 8.71 4.21 -16.04
N LEU A 40 8.17 3.47 -15.07
CA LEU A 40 8.86 3.08 -13.85
C LEU A 40 10.17 2.33 -14.15
N VAL A 41 10.13 1.35 -15.04
CA VAL A 41 11.30 0.55 -15.41
C VAL A 41 12.35 1.39 -16.13
N VAL A 42 11.93 2.28 -17.04
CA VAL A 42 12.84 3.17 -17.77
C VAL A 42 13.55 4.13 -16.81
N GLN A 43 12.82 4.74 -15.88
CA GLN A 43 13.40 5.63 -14.87
C GLN A 43 14.34 4.89 -13.93
N ALA A 44 13.96 3.71 -13.45
CA ALA A 44 14.79 2.88 -12.57
C ALA A 44 16.09 2.45 -13.26
N ARG A 45 16.02 2.08 -14.54
CA ARG A 45 17.20 1.77 -15.35
C ARG A 45 18.11 2.99 -15.50
N GLY A 46 17.55 4.19 -15.71
CA GLY A 46 18.31 5.43 -15.78
C GLY A 46 19.08 5.71 -14.48
N LEU A 47 18.50 5.40 -13.32
CA LEU A 47 19.18 5.49 -12.02
C LEU A 47 20.29 4.44 -11.86
N ALA A 48 20.01 3.19 -12.21
CA ALA A 48 20.99 2.10 -12.16
C ALA A 48 22.21 2.39 -13.04
N GLN A 49 21.99 2.91 -14.25
CA GLN A 49 23.07 3.30 -15.16
C GLN A 49 23.94 4.41 -14.60
N LYS A 50 23.36 5.41 -13.90
CA LYS A 50 24.13 6.46 -13.21
C LYS A 50 25.00 5.90 -12.07
N ARG A 51 24.58 4.80 -11.44
CA ARG A 51 25.37 4.05 -10.45
C ARG A 51 26.40 3.11 -11.08
N GLY A 52 26.42 2.98 -12.41
CA GLY A 52 27.30 2.04 -13.12
C GLY A 52 26.77 0.60 -13.19
N LEU A 53 25.53 0.35 -12.77
CA LEU A 53 24.89 -0.96 -12.84
C LEU A 53 24.09 -1.13 -14.13
N ARG A 54 24.20 -2.31 -14.75
CA ARG A 54 23.47 -2.63 -15.99
C ARG A 54 21.99 -2.97 -15.74
N ILE A 55 21.69 -3.50 -14.56
CA ILE A 55 20.38 -4.04 -14.19
C ILE A 55 19.86 -3.22 -13.00
N PRO A 56 18.61 -2.73 -13.06
CA PRO A 56 18.01 -2.03 -11.93
C PRO A 56 17.83 -2.96 -10.73
N THR A 57 18.17 -2.46 -9.56
CA THR A 57 18.00 -3.15 -8.28
C THR A 57 16.69 -2.72 -7.61
N THR A 58 16.25 -3.46 -6.58
CA THR A 58 15.06 -3.08 -5.80
C THR A 58 15.20 -1.70 -5.15
N GLU A 59 16.42 -1.31 -4.78
CA GLU A 59 16.72 0.03 -4.26
C GLU A 59 16.37 1.12 -5.28
N ASP A 60 16.71 0.92 -6.56
CA ASP A 60 16.45 1.93 -7.60
C ASP A 60 14.95 2.15 -7.81
N LEU A 61 14.12 1.11 -7.58
CA LEU A 61 12.66 1.22 -7.62
C LEU A 61 12.10 1.92 -6.37
N ILE A 62 12.59 1.58 -5.17
CA ILE A 62 12.16 2.24 -3.93
C ILE A 62 12.56 3.73 -3.95
N PHE A 63 13.68 4.07 -4.60
CA PHE A 63 14.12 5.45 -4.74
C PHE A 63 13.12 6.31 -5.53
N LEU A 64 12.46 5.77 -6.55
CA LEU A 64 11.47 6.51 -7.34
C LEU A 64 10.22 6.89 -6.52
N ILE A 65 9.84 6.04 -5.56
CA ILE A 65 8.66 6.23 -4.71
C ILE A 65 8.97 6.90 -3.36
N ARG A 66 10.21 7.39 -3.16
CA ARG A 66 10.69 7.93 -1.88
C ARG A 66 9.85 9.05 -1.27
N HIS A 67 9.05 9.73 -2.09
CA HIS A 67 8.19 10.83 -1.68
C HIS A 67 6.98 10.38 -0.86
N ASP A 68 6.57 9.11 -0.99
CA ASP A 68 5.42 8.54 -0.29
C ASP A 68 5.89 7.56 0.80
N ARG A 69 6.03 8.08 2.02
CA ARG A 69 6.56 7.31 3.17
C ARG A 69 5.69 6.11 3.51
N ALA A 70 4.36 6.27 3.50
CA ALA A 70 3.41 5.20 3.78
C ALA A 70 3.56 4.02 2.78
N LYS A 71 3.72 4.30 1.48
CA LYS A 71 3.98 3.25 0.49
C LYS A 71 5.33 2.57 0.69
N VAL A 72 6.37 3.34 1.00
CA VAL A 72 7.70 2.79 1.30
C VAL A 72 7.66 1.90 2.55
N ASN A 73 6.94 2.29 3.61
CA ASN A 73 6.80 1.50 4.83
C ASN A 73 6.09 0.17 4.57
N ARG A 74 4.95 0.19 3.85
CA ARG A 74 4.25 -1.02 3.42
C ARG A 74 5.15 -1.97 2.62
N LEU A 75 5.97 -1.44 1.72
CA LEU A 75 6.92 -2.23 0.94
C LEU A 75 8.05 -2.82 1.78
N ARG A 76 8.57 -2.08 2.77
CA ARG A 76 9.59 -2.59 3.71
C ARG A 76 9.07 -3.82 4.45
N THR A 77 7.87 -3.70 5.02
CA THR A 77 7.23 -4.80 5.73
C THR A 77 7.02 -5.99 4.79
N TYR A 78 6.44 -5.78 3.61
CA TYR A 78 6.20 -6.85 2.65
C TYR A 78 7.49 -7.58 2.22
N LEU A 79 8.56 -6.84 1.92
CA LEU A 79 9.86 -7.42 1.52
C LEU A 79 10.52 -8.18 2.67
N GLY A 80 10.44 -7.67 3.91
CA GLY A 80 10.91 -8.38 5.10
C GLY A 80 10.22 -9.74 5.26
N TRP A 81 8.90 -9.78 5.13
CA TRP A 81 8.13 -11.03 5.18
C TRP A 81 8.40 -11.95 3.99
N LYS A 82 8.60 -11.39 2.79
CA LYS A 82 8.98 -12.17 1.62
C LYS A 82 10.31 -12.90 1.84
N ASP A 83 11.31 -12.23 2.44
CA ASP A 83 12.60 -12.82 2.72
C ASP A 83 12.52 -13.89 3.82
N VAL A 84 11.71 -13.67 4.87
CA VAL A 84 11.42 -14.68 5.90
C VAL A 84 10.80 -15.94 5.27
N ARG A 85 9.79 -15.78 4.42
CA ARG A 85 9.15 -16.91 3.72
C ARG A 85 10.10 -17.64 2.79
N LYS A 86 10.98 -16.91 2.11
CA LYS A 86 11.99 -17.51 1.23
C LYS A 86 12.98 -18.37 2.03
N LYS A 87 13.50 -17.85 3.15
CA LYS A 87 14.41 -18.60 4.03
C LYS A 87 13.75 -19.84 4.62
N ALA A 88 12.51 -19.72 5.11
CA ALA A 88 11.77 -20.86 5.65
C ALA A 88 11.55 -21.97 4.60
N ARG A 89 11.30 -21.62 3.32
CA ARG A 89 11.23 -22.59 2.22
C ARG A 89 12.58 -23.25 1.91
N GLU A 90 13.67 -22.50 1.99
CA GLU A 90 15.04 -23.03 1.80
C GLU A 90 15.44 -23.99 2.95
N ASP A 91 14.95 -23.73 4.17
CA ASP A 91 15.17 -24.55 5.37
C ASP A 91 14.22 -25.76 5.49
N GLY A 92 13.30 -25.96 4.52
CA GLY A 92 12.38 -27.10 4.48
C GLY A 92 11.21 -27.03 5.48
N VAL A 93 10.86 -25.84 5.96
CA VAL A 93 9.75 -25.61 6.90
C VAL A 93 8.42 -25.55 6.13
N ASP A 94 7.40 -26.24 6.65
CA ASP A 94 6.08 -26.38 6.01
C ASP A 94 5.31 -25.04 5.96
N GLU A 95 4.60 -24.79 4.86
CA GLU A 95 3.95 -23.49 4.54
C GLU A 95 2.87 -23.06 5.55
N LYS A 96 2.34 -24.02 6.32
CA LYS A 96 1.31 -23.78 7.35
C LYS A 96 1.85 -23.15 8.63
N ASP A 97 3.10 -23.40 8.99
CA ASP A 97 3.72 -22.76 10.15
C ASP A 97 4.10 -21.31 9.83
N ILE A 98 4.34 -21.01 8.56
CA ILE A 98 4.73 -19.68 8.06
C ILE A 98 3.55 -18.69 8.13
N GLU A 99 2.33 -19.15 7.83
CA GLU A 99 1.11 -18.32 7.82
C GLU A 99 0.71 -17.86 9.23
N SER A 100 1.12 -18.60 10.27
CA SER A 100 0.94 -18.21 11.67
C SER A 100 1.81 -17.02 12.10
N PHE A 101 2.77 -16.59 11.28
CA PHE A 101 3.66 -15.48 11.60
C PHE A 101 3.26 -14.15 10.95
N GLU A 102 2.20 -14.10 10.13
CA GLU A 102 1.77 -12.82 9.55
C GLU A 102 1.30 -11.84 10.65
N PRO A 103 1.80 -10.60 10.68
CA PRO A 103 1.30 -9.58 11.57
C PRO A 103 0.00 -9.03 10.97
N ASP A 104 -1.08 -9.16 11.73
CA ASP A 104 -2.34 -8.49 11.44
C ASP A 104 -2.09 -6.96 11.42
N PRO A 105 -2.47 -6.23 10.36
CA PRO A 105 -2.31 -4.77 10.30
C PRO A 105 -3.05 -4.02 11.43
N ASN A 106 -3.90 -4.70 12.21
CA ASN A 106 -4.64 -4.11 13.33
C ASN A 106 -4.46 -4.86 14.68
N GLY A 107 -3.51 -5.78 14.79
CA GLY A 107 -3.38 -6.66 15.96
C GLY A 107 -1.95 -6.86 16.44
N ALA A 108 -1.69 -6.43 17.67
CA ALA A 108 -0.48 -6.77 18.40
C ALA A 108 -0.42 -8.29 18.63
N SER A 109 0.53 -8.98 17.99
CA SER A 109 0.95 -10.31 18.41
C SER A 109 2.45 -10.46 18.32
N SER A 110 3.06 -10.58 19.49
CA SER A 110 4.45 -10.95 19.69
C SER A 110 4.65 -12.45 19.49
N ARG A 111 5.80 -12.84 18.93
CA ARG A 111 6.72 -13.89 19.44
C ARG A 111 7.48 -14.66 18.36
N LEU A 112 7.87 -13.99 17.30
CA LEU A 112 9.29 -14.04 16.92
C LEU A 112 9.68 -12.58 16.82
N LYS A 113 10.73 -12.18 17.53
CA LYS A 113 11.42 -10.94 17.19
C LYS A 113 11.81 -11.13 15.74
N SER A 114 11.00 -10.58 14.84
CA SER A 114 11.31 -10.42 13.43
C SER A 114 12.75 -9.97 13.47
N GLN A 115 13.67 -10.82 13.01
CA GLN A 115 15.00 -10.32 12.69
C GLN A 115 14.68 -9.20 11.72
N LYS A 116 14.64 -7.97 12.24
CA LYS A 116 14.20 -6.75 11.58
C LYS A 116 15.26 -6.65 10.51
N LEU A 117 15.03 -7.27 9.35
CA LEU A 117 15.87 -7.16 8.18
C LEU A 117 15.63 -5.72 7.75
N LYS A 118 16.30 -4.80 8.47
CA LYS A 118 16.37 -3.38 8.16
C LYS A 118 16.96 -3.37 6.77
N LEU A 119 16.09 -3.33 5.76
CA LEU A 119 16.48 -3.04 4.39
C LEU A 119 17.19 -1.70 4.49
N LYS A 120 18.53 -1.75 4.47
CA LYS A 120 19.37 -0.59 4.71
C LYS A 120 19.31 0.24 3.45
N ILE A 121 18.28 1.06 3.39
CA ILE A 121 18.02 1.92 2.25
C ILE A 121 19.12 3.00 2.26
N PRO A 122 19.91 3.13 1.18
CA PRO A 122 21.09 3.98 1.16
C PRO A 122 20.84 5.47 1.48
N TRP A 123 19.62 5.96 1.33
CA TRP A 123 19.23 7.36 1.53
C TRP A 123 18.49 7.64 2.84
N GLU A 124 18.40 6.68 3.77
CA GLU A 124 17.91 6.94 5.12
C GLU A 124 19.02 7.48 6.01
N LEU A 125 18.68 8.43 6.89
CA LEU A 125 19.60 8.99 7.89
C LEU A 125 20.22 7.88 8.76
N SER A 126 19.44 6.85 9.09
CA SER A 126 19.88 5.64 9.79
C SER A 126 20.98 4.87 9.03
N SER A 127 21.03 4.95 7.70
CA SER A 127 22.06 4.30 6.90
C SER A 127 23.40 5.04 6.98
N ILE A 128 23.37 6.38 7.01
CA ILE A 128 24.54 7.27 7.00
C ILE A 128 25.18 7.34 8.39
N TYR A 129 24.38 7.37 9.45
CA TYR A 129 24.84 7.52 10.84
C TYR A 129 24.71 6.22 11.65
N ASN A 130 24.71 5.07 10.98
CA ASN A 130 24.53 3.78 11.66
C ASN A 130 25.56 3.57 12.79
N ASP A 131 26.80 4.05 12.62
CA ASP A 131 27.86 3.99 13.63
C ASP A 131 27.62 4.93 14.84
N VAL A 132 26.81 5.98 14.70
CA VAL A 132 26.53 6.99 15.74
C VAL A 132 25.20 6.71 16.46
N LEU A 133 24.24 6.10 15.76
CA LEU A 133 22.87 5.88 16.24
C LEU A 133 22.67 4.58 17.03
N ILE A 134 23.70 3.73 17.17
CA ILE A 134 23.65 2.48 17.99
C ILE A 134 23.19 2.76 19.43
N GLY A 135 23.31 4.00 19.93
CA GLY A 135 22.94 4.38 21.29
C GLY A 135 21.47 4.77 21.54
N ASN A 136 20.60 4.90 20.53
CA ASN A 136 19.29 5.56 20.69
C ASN A 136 18.07 4.75 20.19
N GLU A 137 18.19 3.42 20.10
CA GLU A 137 17.23 2.52 19.45
C GLU A 137 15.81 2.48 20.04
N GLU A 138 15.53 3.15 21.17
CA GLU A 138 14.21 3.08 21.84
C GLU A 138 13.23 4.20 21.47
N ASN A 139 13.63 5.27 20.77
CA ASN A 139 12.78 6.47 20.60
C ASN A 139 12.31 6.79 19.16
N ASP A 140 12.75 6.07 18.14
CA ASP A 140 12.49 6.41 16.72
C ASP A 140 11.12 5.90 16.21
N ASP A 141 10.53 4.89 16.87
CA ASP A 141 9.25 4.29 16.46
C ASP A 141 8.04 5.16 16.93
N GLU A 142 8.21 6.12 17.86
CA GLU A 142 7.08 6.92 18.40
C GLU A 142 6.75 8.19 17.61
N GLU A 143 7.73 8.83 16.95
CA GLU A 143 7.49 10.06 16.16
C GLU A 143 6.97 9.78 14.74
N GLU A 144 7.46 8.73 14.04
CA GLU A 144 7.00 8.41 12.67
C GLU A 144 5.52 7.96 12.62
N ASP A 145 5.04 7.30 13.66
CA ASP A 145 3.65 6.86 13.76
C ASP A 145 2.67 8.04 13.93
N GLN A 146 3.12 9.21 14.36
CA GLN A 146 2.23 10.33 14.70
C GLN A 146 1.71 11.07 13.46
N ASP A 147 2.58 11.41 12.51
CA ASP A 147 2.22 12.15 11.28
C ASP A 147 1.33 11.29 10.35
N ASP A 148 1.66 10.00 10.20
CA ASP A 148 0.89 9.06 9.38
C ASP A 148 -0.50 8.80 9.99
N LYS A 149 -0.59 8.76 11.32
CA LYS A 149 -1.85 8.62 12.05
C LYS A 149 -2.71 9.88 11.93
N GLU A 150 -2.11 11.07 11.97
CA GLU A 150 -2.83 12.33 11.75
C GLU A 150 -3.38 12.43 10.32
N ALA A 151 -2.59 12.05 9.31
CA ALA A 151 -3.04 12.01 7.91
C ALA A 151 -4.16 10.99 7.68
N TYR A 152 -4.06 9.81 8.30
CA TYR A 152 -5.09 8.78 8.25
C TYR A 152 -6.39 9.27 8.92
N GLU A 153 -6.29 9.87 10.11
CA GLU A 153 -7.43 10.46 10.81
C GLU A 153 -8.11 11.58 10.01
N ALA A 154 -7.33 12.43 9.32
CA ALA A 154 -7.87 13.46 8.46
C ALA A 154 -8.66 12.86 7.28
N SER A 155 -8.16 11.77 6.69
CA SER A 155 -8.85 11.05 5.62
C SER A 155 -10.17 10.41 6.11
N GLU A 156 -10.16 9.85 7.32
CA GLU A 156 -11.32 9.22 7.95
C GLU A 156 -12.38 10.26 8.31
N LYS A 157 -11.97 11.40 8.90
CA LYS A 157 -12.85 12.53 9.20
C LYS A 157 -13.52 13.05 7.93
N ARG A 158 -12.77 13.19 6.83
CA ARG A 158 -13.32 13.60 5.53
C ARG A 158 -14.34 12.59 5.00
N LEU A 159 -14.10 11.28 5.16
CA LEU A 159 -15.02 10.24 4.73
C LEU A 159 -16.30 10.23 5.56
N ARG A 160 -16.19 10.35 6.90
CA ARG A 160 -17.35 10.47 7.80
C ARG A 160 -18.19 11.70 7.49
N VAL A 161 -17.56 12.85 7.22
CA VAL A 161 -18.26 14.08 6.84
C VAL A 161 -19.01 13.89 5.52
N LYS A 162 -18.39 13.28 4.51
CA LYS A 162 -19.07 12.94 3.25
C LYS A 162 -20.26 12.02 3.47
N HIS A 163 -20.08 10.96 4.26
CA HIS A 163 -21.15 10.01 4.58
C HIS A 163 -22.31 10.68 5.32
N PHE A 164 -22.01 11.54 6.29
CA PHE A 164 -22.99 12.32 7.02
C PHE A 164 -23.78 13.28 6.11
N LEU A 165 -23.10 13.97 5.19
CA LEU A 165 -23.73 14.86 4.22
C LEU A 165 -24.68 14.09 3.28
N LEU A 166 -24.26 12.92 2.78
CA LEU A 166 -25.12 12.07 1.95
C LEU A 166 -26.39 11.65 2.71
N LEU A 167 -26.25 11.23 3.96
CA LEU A 167 -27.39 10.84 4.80
C LEU A 167 -28.35 12.01 5.03
N LYS A 168 -27.81 13.22 5.28
CA LYS A 168 -28.61 14.43 5.44
C LYS A 168 -29.36 14.79 4.17
N THR A 169 -28.69 14.77 3.01
CA THR A 169 -29.36 15.03 1.73
C THR A 169 -30.46 14.02 1.43
N ALA A 170 -30.27 12.74 1.77
CA ALA A 170 -31.29 11.72 1.59
C ALA A 170 -32.52 11.95 2.50
N LEU A 171 -32.29 12.34 3.76
CA LEU A 171 -33.35 12.71 4.70
C LEU A 171 -34.13 13.96 4.25
N ASP A 172 -33.43 15.00 3.81
CA ASP A 172 -34.04 16.24 3.33
C ASP A 172 -34.91 15.98 2.08
N LEU A 173 -34.46 15.13 1.16
CA LEU A 173 -35.24 14.70 -0.01
C LEU A 173 -36.48 13.89 0.38
N LEU A 174 -36.36 13.01 1.38
CA LEU A 174 -37.50 12.23 1.88
C LEU A 174 -38.56 13.14 2.54
N ALA A 175 -38.12 14.11 3.34
CA ALA A 175 -38.99 15.10 3.98
C ALA A 175 -39.70 16.00 2.95
N LEU A 176 -39.00 16.38 1.88
CA LEU A 176 -39.59 17.12 0.77
C LEU A 176 -40.64 16.26 0.03
N ALA A 177 -40.35 14.99 -0.21
CA ALA A 177 -41.29 14.07 -0.84
C ALA A 177 -42.58 13.88 -0.01
N THR A 178 -42.46 13.76 1.32
CA THR A 178 -43.63 13.62 2.21
C THR A 178 -44.46 14.90 2.32
N THR A 179 -43.83 16.07 2.28
CA THR A 179 -44.57 17.35 2.30
C THR A 179 -45.29 17.62 0.99
N CYS A 180 -44.71 17.27 -0.17
CA CYS A 180 -45.39 17.34 -1.46
C CYS A 180 -46.57 16.36 -1.57
N GLN A 181 -46.49 15.16 -0.99
CA GLN A 181 -47.62 14.22 -0.94
C GLN A 181 -48.76 14.70 -0.03
N GLY A 182 -48.44 15.39 1.07
CA GLY A 182 -49.42 15.96 1.99
C GLY A 182 -50.16 17.20 1.47
N SER A 183 -49.62 17.91 0.48
CA SER A 183 -50.28 19.06 -0.18
C SER A 183 -51.13 18.68 -1.40
N LEU A 184 -51.18 17.40 -1.78
CA LEU A 184 -51.99 16.89 -2.90
C LEU A 184 -53.30 16.20 -2.47
N ILE A 185 -53.67 16.29 -1.18
CA ILE A 185 -54.97 15.88 -0.59
C ILE A 185 -55.63 17.14 -0.02
#